data_AF-A0A3D0VFR3-F1
#
_entry.id   AF-A0A3D0VFR3-F1
#
_cell.length_a   1.000
_cell.length_b   1.000
_cell.length_c   1.000
_cell.angle_alpha   90.00
_cell.angle_beta   90.00
_cell.angle_gamma   90.00
#
_symmetry.space_group_name_H-M   'P 1'
#
loop_
_entity.id
_entity.type
_entity.pdbx_description
1 polymer ?
#
loop_
_entity_poly.entity_id
_entity_poly.type
_entity_poly.pdbx_seq_one_letter_code
_entity_poly.pdbx_strand_id
1 'polypeptide(L)' 'PFAAIATKLENAVKTYGLVRIDATGVEFDPTIHEALIQQPGEDIEVDTVSQVLRSGYRSGDR' A
#
# COMPACT_ATOMS: atom_id res chain seq x y z
N PRO A 1 -16.90 16.78 -3.13
CA PRO A 1 -16.21 17.06 -4.41
C PRO A 1 -14.86 16.34 -4.56
N PHE A 2 -14.01 16.32 -3.53
CA PHE A 2 -12.68 15.70 -3.59
C PHE A 2 -12.71 14.18 -3.81
N ALA A 3 -13.65 13.47 -3.16
CA ALA A 3 -13.83 12.03 -3.34
C ALA A 3 -14.03 11.65 -4.82
N ALA A 4 -14.86 12.40 -5.56
CA ALA A 4 -15.09 12.13 -6.99
C ALA A 4 -13.84 12.34 -7.85
N ILE A 5 -12.98 13.30 -7.48
CA ILE A 5 -11.70 13.54 -8.14
C ILE A 5 -10.74 12.39 -7.84
N ALA A 6 -10.66 11.95 -6.59
CA ALA A 6 -9.85 10.81 -6.18
C ALA A 6 -10.26 9.53 -6.92
N THR A 7 -11.56 9.22 -6.99
CA THR A 7 -12.07 8.09 -7.77
C THR A 7 -11.71 8.20 -9.25
N LYS A 8 -11.82 9.40 -9.85
CA LYS A 8 -11.44 9.61 -11.25
C LYS A 8 -9.94 9.40 -11.47
N LEU A 9 -9.10 9.85 -10.56
CA LEU A 9 -7.66 9.64 -10.60
C LEU A 9 -7.32 8.15 -10.51
N GLU A 10 -7.89 7.43 -9.54
CA GLU A 10 -7.69 5.98 -9.36
C GLU A 10 -8.09 5.20 -10.61
N ASN A 11 -9.23 5.54 -11.23
CA ASN A 11 -9.66 4.91 -12.46
C ASN A 11 -8.72 5.21 -13.63
N ALA A 12 -8.17 6.43 -13.71
CA ALA A 12 -7.22 6.80 -14.75
C ALA A 12 -5.92 5.99 -14.65
N VAL A 13 -5.33 5.86 -13.45
CA VAL A 13 -4.09 5.09 -13.27
C VAL A 13 -4.29 3.59 -13.50
N LYS A 14 -5.46 3.04 -13.15
CA LYS A 14 -5.81 1.65 -13.48
C LYS A 14 -5.81 1.36 -14.98
N THR A 15 -6.26 2.30 -15.81
CA THR A 15 -6.23 2.17 -17.28
C THR A 15 -4.80 2.03 -17.82
N TYR A 16 -3.80 2.58 -17.12
CA TYR A 16 -2.39 2.43 -17.47
C TYR A 16 -1.73 1.19 -16.84
N GLY A 17 -2.52 0.29 -16.24
CA GLY A 17 -2.02 -0.94 -15.63
C GLY A 17 -1.39 -0.75 -14.24
N LEU A 18 -1.57 0.41 -13.62
CA LEU A 18 -1.09 0.65 -12.26
C LEU A 18 -2.07 0.08 -11.23
N VAL A 19 -1.54 -0.74 -10.32
CA VAL A 19 -2.29 -1.34 -9.22
C VAL A 19 -1.79 -0.76 -7.91
N ARG A 20 -2.70 -0.25 -7.10
CA ARG A 20 -2.38 0.26 -5.76
C ARG A 20 -2.01 -0.90 -4.85
N ILE A 21 -0.94 -0.71 -4.09
CA ILE A 21 -0.53 -1.63 -3.04
C ILE A 21 -1.26 -1.20 -1.76
N ASP A 22 -2.29 -1.96 -1.38
CA ASP A 22 -2.89 -1.88 -0.06
C ASP A 22 -2.44 -3.10 0.73
N ALA A 23 -1.66 -2.84 1.78
CA ALA A 23 -0.87 -3.85 2.47
C ALA A 23 -1.05 -3.76 3.99
N THR A 24 -2.08 -3.07 4.48
CA THR A 24 -2.30 -3.03 5.94
C THR A 24 -2.64 -4.43 6.44
N GLY A 25 -1.91 -4.92 7.44
CA GLY A 25 -2.12 -6.23 8.05
C GLY A 25 -1.50 -7.40 7.30
N VAL A 26 -0.72 -7.18 6.23
CA VAL A 26 0.06 -8.25 5.59
C VAL A 26 1.49 -8.29 6.12
N GLU A 27 2.14 -9.45 5.94
CA GLU A 27 3.56 -9.61 6.24
C GLU A 27 4.40 -8.57 5.49
N PHE A 28 5.38 -8.00 6.20
CA PHE A 28 6.26 -7.00 5.64
C PHE A 28 7.20 -7.61 4.60
N ASP A 29 7.32 -6.95 3.45
CA ASP A 29 8.16 -7.37 2.32
C ASP A 29 9.00 -6.16 1.90
N PRO A 30 10.31 -6.15 2.17
CA PRO A 30 11.19 -5.02 1.85
C PRO A 30 11.26 -4.68 0.35
N THR A 31 10.84 -5.59 -0.54
CA THR A 31 10.88 -5.37 -1.99
C THR A 31 9.76 -4.44 -2.47
N ILE A 32 8.67 -4.34 -1.70
CA ILE A 32 7.48 -3.54 -2.03
C ILE A 32 7.00 -2.63 -0.89
N HIS A 33 7.52 -2.81 0.33
CA HIS A 33 7.20 -2.01 1.50
C HIS A 33 8.42 -1.23 1.99
N GLU A 34 8.21 0.05 2.28
CA GLU A 34 9.20 0.92 2.91
C GLU A 34 8.83 1.10 4.40
N ALA A 35 9.66 0.56 5.31
CA ALA A 35 9.46 0.73 6.75
C ALA A 35 9.88 2.12 7.20
N LEU A 36 8.93 2.92 7.69
CA LEU A 36 9.20 4.28 8.21
C LEU A 36 9.20 4.34 9.74
N ILE A 37 8.37 3.53 10.39
CA ILE A 37 8.20 3.50 11.85
C ILE A 37 8.00 2.04 12.26
N GLN A 38 8.79 1.59 13.23
CA GLN A 38 8.58 0.29 13.88
C GLN A 38 7.90 0.50 15.22
N GLN A 39 6.92 -0.35 15.53
CA GLN A 39 6.17 -0.32 16.79
C GLN A 39 6.06 -1.75 17.32
N PRO A 40 6.08 -1.95 18.66
CA PRO A 40 5.79 -3.25 19.24
C PRO A 40 4.37 -3.68 18.88
N GLY A 41 4.24 -4.92 18.45
CA GLY A 41 2.95 -5.57 18.25
C GLY A 41 2.62 -6.50 19.40
N GLU A 42 1.37 -6.49 19.86
CA GLU A 42 0.84 -7.59 20.67
C GLU A 42 0.40 -8.72 19.73
N ASP A 43 0.81 -9.95 20.03
CA ASP A 43 0.37 -11.18 19.35
C ASP A 43 0.66 -11.26 17.84
N ILE A 44 1.81 -10.73 17.39
CA ILE A 44 2.25 -10.87 16.01
C ILE A 44 3.45 -11.82 15.93
N GLU A 45 3.31 -12.90 15.15
CA GLU A 45 4.37 -13.90 14.98
C GLU A 45 5.43 -13.48 13.96
N VAL A 46 5.10 -12.56 13.06
CA VAL A 46 5.96 -12.07 11.96
C VAL A 46 5.83 -10.55 11.79
N ASP A 47 6.87 -9.92 11.25
CA ASP A 47 6.86 -8.48 10.94
C ASP A 47 5.72 -8.17 9.98
N THR A 48 4.82 -7.27 10.39
CA THR A 48 3.57 -6.99 9.70
C THR A 48 3.42 -5.49 9.48
N VAL A 49 2.87 -5.09 8.33
CA VAL A 49 2.56 -3.68 8.04
C VAL A 49 1.39 -3.24 8.92
N SER A 50 1.68 -2.44 9.95
CA SER A 50 0.65 -1.91 10.85
C SER A 50 -0.24 -0.85 10.21
N GLN A 51 0.33 0.00 9.36
CA GLN A 51 -0.38 1.04 8.63
C GLN A 51 0.35 1.47 7.36
N VAL A 52 -0.41 1.72 6.29
CA VAL A 52 0.10 2.36 5.07
C VAL A 52 -0.01 3.89 5.19
N LEU A 53 1.12 4.57 5.36
CA LEU A 53 1.17 6.05 5.44
C LEU A 53 1.13 6.73 4.06
N ARG A 54 1.69 6.07 3.05
CA ARG A 54 1.69 6.51 1.66
C ARG A 54 1.40 5.32 0.77
N SER A 55 0.46 5.48 -0.15
CA SER A 55 0.11 4.42 -1.08
C SER A 55 1.18 4.22 -2.14
N GLY A 56 1.69 2.98 -2.22
CA GLY A 56 2.51 2.49 -3.32
C GLY A 56 1.66 2.06 -4.51
N TYR A 57 2.29 1.98 -5.68
CA TYR A 57 1.69 1.44 -6.90
C TYR A 57 2.70 0.55 -7.61
N ARG A 58 2.21 -0.58 -8.15
CA ARG A 58 2.97 -1.48 -9.04
C ARG A 58 2.47 -1.34 -10.48
N SER A 59 3.36 -1.50 -11.45
CA SER A 59 3.11 -1.54 -12.88
C SER A 59 3.54 -2.90 -13.44
N GLY A 60 2.58 -3.71 -13.90
CA GLY A 60 2.88 -5.08 -14.31
C GLY A 60 3.41 -5.89 -13.12
N ASP A 61 4.60 -6.48 -13.25
CA ASP A 61 5.27 -7.29 -12.21
C ASP A 61 6.27 -6.50 -11.34
N ARG A 62 6.29 -5.16 -11.42
CA ARG A 62 7.26 -4.30 -10.70
C ARG A 62 6.60 -3.15 -9.95
#